data_AF-A0AAV3NZY6-F1
#
_entry.id   AF-A0AAV3NZY6-F1
#
_cell.length_a   1.000
_cell.length_b   1.000
_cell.length_c   1.000
_cell.angle_alpha   90.00
_cell.angle_beta   90.00
_cell.angle_gamma   90.00
#
_symmetry.space_group_name_H-M   'P 1'
#
loop_
_entity.id
_entity.type
_entity.pdbx_description
1 polymer ?
#
loop_
_entity_poly.entity_id
_entity_poly.type
_entity_poly.pdbx_seq_one_letter_code
_entity_poly.pdbx_strand_id
1 'polypeptide(L)'
;MMRKVTFLVTLLVALVTVAAAESGRNMMATREIYNPEQINWDLYAVSAYCSTWYGDEPLSWRKKSTIRSRLIGTAFCHPSPQGQRVCGQCLSVTNTATGAQETVTKDGHMFVDYEFVSCGD
;
A
#
# COMPACT_ATOMS: atom_id res chain seq x y z
N MET A 1 -38.72 26.31 9.57
CA MET A 1 -37.31 26.70 9.68
C MET A 1 -36.41 25.53 10.06
N MET A 2 -36.69 24.82 11.16
CA MET A 2 -35.90 23.68 11.67
C MET A 2 -35.67 22.54 10.65
N ARG A 3 -36.69 22.17 9.87
CA ARG A 3 -36.61 21.07 8.87
C ARG A 3 -35.60 21.34 7.72
N LYS A 4 -35.39 22.60 7.35
CA LYS A 4 -34.40 23.02 6.34
C LYS A 4 -32.97 23.01 6.91
N VAL A 5 -32.83 23.38 8.19
CA VAL A 5 -31.56 23.35 8.93
C VAL A 5 -31.12 21.91 9.14
N THR A 6 -32.04 21.01 9.53
CA THR A 6 -31.74 19.57 9.67
C THR A 6 -31.27 18.95 8.35
N PHE A 7 -31.91 19.29 7.22
CA PHE A 7 -31.51 18.80 5.89
C PHE A 7 -30.11 19.29 5.47
N LEU A 8 -29.79 20.56 5.73
CA LEU A 8 -28.47 21.13 5.43
C LEU A 8 -27.38 20.48 6.29
N VAL A 9 -27.65 20.25 7.58
CA VAL A 9 -26.71 19.58 8.48
C VAL A 9 -26.48 18.12 8.06
N THR A 10 -27.53 17.38 7.67
CA THR A 10 -27.37 16.00 7.19
C THR A 10 -26.62 15.93 5.86
N LEU A 11 -26.83 16.90 4.95
CA LEU A 11 -26.11 16.96 3.67
C LEU A 11 -24.62 17.26 3.88
N LEU A 12 -24.29 18.17 4.82
CA LEU A 12 -22.91 18.51 5.15
C LEU A 12 -22.15 17.35 5.80
N VAL A 13 -22.81 16.55 6.66
CA VAL A 13 -22.19 15.35 7.26
C VAL A 13 -21.96 14.24 6.21
N ALA A 14 -22.83 14.12 5.21
CA ALA A 14 -22.68 13.14 4.12
C ALA A 14 -21.51 13.45 3.16
N LEU A 15 -21.06 14.71 3.10
CA LEU A 15 -19.94 15.13 2.24
C LEU A 15 -18.54 14.86 2.84
N VAL A 16 -18.45 14.41 4.09
CA VAL A 16 -17.17 14.26 4.82
C VAL A 16 -16.63 12.83 4.81
N THR A 17 -17.10 11.93 3.93
CA THR A 17 -16.38 10.68 3.67
C THR A 17 -15.18 10.94 2.77
N VAL A 18 -14.22 11.73 3.26
CA VAL A 18 -12.88 11.77 2.69
C VAL A 18 -12.22 10.47 3.13
N ALA A 19 -11.95 9.57 2.18
CA ALA A 19 -11.00 8.50 2.41
C ALA A 19 -9.67 9.18 2.76
N ALA A 20 -9.29 9.17 4.04
CA ALA A 20 -8.01 9.70 4.45
C ALA A 20 -6.93 8.87 3.74
N ALA A 21 -6.23 9.49 2.77
CA ALA A 21 -5.01 8.92 2.23
C ALA A 21 -3.95 9.01 3.33
N GLU A 22 -3.69 7.89 4.01
CA GLU A 22 -2.64 7.80 5.00
C GLU A 22 -1.27 7.92 4.29
N SER A 23 -0.37 8.72 4.86
CA SER A 23 0.98 8.95 4.33
C SER A 23 1.99 9.01 5.47
N GLY A 24 3.25 8.73 5.14
CA GLY A 24 4.38 8.80 6.07
C GLY A 24 5.58 9.46 5.42
N ARG A 25 6.40 10.15 6.21
CA ARG A 25 7.60 10.84 5.73
C ARG A 25 8.85 10.38 6.45
N ASN A 26 9.97 10.36 5.72
CA ASN A 26 11.28 9.95 6.23
C ASN A 26 11.24 8.61 6.98
N MET A 27 10.58 7.64 6.36
CA MET A 27 10.36 6.31 6.88
C MET A 27 11.49 5.38 6.47
N MET A 28 12.01 4.58 7.40
CA MET A 28 13.01 3.59 7.05
C MET A 28 12.37 2.44 6.25
N ALA A 29 12.88 2.18 5.05
CA ALA A 29 12.55 1.05 4.22
C ALA A 29 13.79 0.17 4.04
N THR A 30 13.65 -1.12 4.34
CA THR A 30 14.67 -2.13 4.04
C THR A 30 14.30 -2.84 2.74
N ARG A 31 15.31 -3.30 2.02
CA ARG A 31 15.09 -4.06 0.79
C ARG A 31 15.02 -5.54 1.10
N GLU A 32 13.87 -6.15 0.85
CA GLU A 32 13.74 -7.60 0.78
C GLU A 32 13.56 -8.05 -0.67
N ILE A 33 14.40 -8.97 -1.12
CA ILE A 33 14.43 -9.44 -2.51
C ILE A 33 13.73 -10.78 -2.59
N TYR A 34 12.46 -10.78 -2.99
CA TYR A 34 11.65 -12.00 -3.07
C TYR A 34 11.74 -12.75 -4.41
N ASN A 35 12.39 -12.18 -5.43
CA ASN A 35 12.51 -12.76 -6.79
C ASN A 35 11.22 -13.44 -7.27
N PRO A 36 10.12 -12.68 -7.47
CA PRO A 36 8.79 -13.24 -7.69
C PRO A 36 8.73 -14.20 -8.87
N GLU A 37 9.55 -14.01 -9.91
CA GLU A 37 9.60 -14.91 -11.07
C GLU A 37 10.09 -16.32 -10.71
N GLN A 38 11.08 -16.43 -9.81
CA GLN A 38 11.67 -17.71 -9.40
C GLN A 38 10.72 -18.54 -8.55
N ILE A 39 9.82 -17.89 -7.83
CA ILE A 39 8.79 -18.53 -6.99
C ILE A 39 7.41 -18.56 -7.67
N ASN A 40 7.34 -18.33 -9.00
CA ASN A 40 6.08 -18.30 -9.75
C ASN A 40 5.00 -17.36 -9.13
N TRP A 41 5.46 -16.22 -8.60
CA TRP A 41 4.67 -15.21 -7.87
C TRP A 41 3.87 -15.80 -6.69
N ASP A 42 4.26 -16.95 -6.18
CA ASP A 42 3.57 -17.65 -5.09
C ASP A 42 3.78 -16.91 -3.77
N LEU A 43 2.71 -16.35 -3.23
CA LEU A 43 2.76 -15.62 -1.96
C LEU A 43 2.99 -16.55 -0.76
N TYR A 44 2.64 -17.83 -0.87
CA TYR A 44 2.89 -18.82 0.17
C TYR A 44 4.37 -19.20 0.24
N ALA A 45 5.08 -19.23 -0.90
CA ALA A 45 6.49 -19.58 -0.97
C ALA A 45 7.39 -18.64 -0.16
N VAL A 46 6.97 -17.38 0.01
CA VAL A 46 7.67 -16.37 0.83
C VAL A 46 6.97 -16.12 2.17
N SER A 47 5.97 -16.94 2.51
CA SER A 47 5.14 -16.77 3.72
C SER A 47 4.62 -15.35 3.89
N ALA A 48 4.24 -14.69 2.78
CA ALA A 48 3.76 -13.32 2.84
C ALA A 48 2.49 -13.28 3.70
N TYR A 49 2.41 -12.31 4.62
CA TYR A 49 1.26 -12.18 5.53
C TYR A 49 -0.09 -12.12 4.78
N CYS A 50 -0.10 -11.42 3.64
CA CYS A 50 -1.28 -11.26 2.80
C CYS A 50 -1.66 -12.51 1.97
N SER A 51 -0.84 -13.58 1.99
CA SER A 51 -1.14 -14.85 1.31
C SER A 51 -2.44 -15.49 1.81
N THR A 52 -2.82 -15.25 3.07
CA THR A 52 -4.08 -15.70 3.66
C THR A 52 -5.32 -15.29 2.83
N TRP A 53 -5.26 -14.14 2.15
CA TRP A 53 -6.40 -13.60 1.38
C TRP A 53 -6.15 -13.56 -0.12
N TYR A 54 -4.89 -13.39 -0.55
CA TYR A 54 -4.54 -13.19 -1.96
C TYR A 54 -3.63 -14.28 -2.55
N GLY A 55 -3.30 -15.33 -1.78
CA GLY A 55 -2.41 -16.40 -2.23
C GLY A 55 -2.99 -17.23 -3.38
N ASP A 56 -4.31 -17.43 -3.37
CA ASP A 56 -5.04 -18.22 -4.38
C ASP A 56 -5.47 -17.41 -5.63
N GLU A 57 -5.14 -16.11 -5.69
CA GLU A 57 -5.47 -15.29 -6.85
C GLU A 57 -4.82 -15.81 -8.14
N PRO A 58 -5.45 -15.63 -9.31
CA PRO A 58 -4.91 -16.08 -10.59
C PRO A 58 -3.49 -15.54 -10.83
N LEU A 59 -2.63 -16.33 -11.49
CA LEU A 59 -1.24 -15.95 -11.75
C LEU A 59 -1.12 -14.59 -12.46
N SER A 60 -2.03 -14.30 -13.40
CA SER A 60 -2.07 -13.00 -14.10
C SER A 60 -2.32 -11.84 -13.15
N TRP A 61 -3.21 -12.02 -12.16
CA TRP A 61 -3.48 -11.04 -11.12
C TRP A 61 -2.28 -10.87 -10.19
N ARG A 62 -1.67 -11.96 -9.72
CA ARG A 62 -0.50 -11.90 -8.82
C ARG A 62 0.68 -11.18 -9.48
N LYS A 63 0.97 -11.50 -10.75
CA LYS A 63 1.96 -10.79 -11.58
C LYS A 63 1.70 -9.29 -11.64
N LYS A 64 0.48 -8.91 -12.02
CA LYS A 64 0.07 -7.50 -12.15
C LYS A 64 0.20 -6.76 -10.82
N SER A 65 -0.25 -7.38 -9.74
CA SER A 65 -0.22 -6.80 -8.39
C SER A 65 1.21 -6.59 -7.89
N THR A 66 2.14 -7.51 -8.12
CA THR A 66 3.55 -7.34 -7.77
C THR A 66 4.21 -6.18 -8.54
N ILE A 67 3.87 -6.01 -9.82
CA ILE A 67 4.42 -4.92 -10.66
C ILE A 67 3.85 -3.56 -10.25
N ARG A 68 2.62 -3.51 -9.72
CA ARG A 68 1.92 -2.26 -9.37
C ARG A 68 2.08 -1.80 -7.93
N SER A 69 3.15 -2.22 -7.27
CA SER A 69 3.43 -1.84 -5.87
C SER A 69 2.26 -2.12 -4.92
N ARG A 70 1.48 -3.20 -5.18
CA ARG A 70 0.49 -3.69 -4.21
C ARG A 70 1.19 -4.36 -3.05
N LEU A 71 0.74 -4.05 -1.84
CA LEU A 71 1.16 -4.68 -0.60
C LEU A 71 0.58 -6.10 -0.48
N ILE A 72 1.06 -7.02 -1.32
CA ILE A 72 0.71 -8.45 -1.27
C ILE A 72 1.90 -9.34 -0.91
N GLY A 73 3.12 -8.90 -1.24
CA GLY A 73 4.38 -9.56 -0.88
C GLY A 73 5.34 -8.68 -0.06
N THR A 74 5.05 -7.38 0.05
CA THR A 74 5.86 -6.43 0.83
C THR A 74 5.38 -6.38 2.27
N ALA A 75 6.31 -6.50 3.23
CA ALA A 75 6.01 -6.26 4.64
C ALA A 75 5.86 -4.76 4.90
N PHE A 76 4.69 -4.33 5.35
CA PHE A 76 4.41 -2.96 5.76
C PHE A 76 4.15 -2.92 7.27
N CYS A 77 5.01 -2.21 8.00
CA CYS A 77 5.06 -2.24 9.47
C CYS A 77 4.88 -0.85 10.11
N HIS A 78 4.30 0.13 9.40
CA HIS A 78 4.03 1.46 9.96
C HIS A 78 2.93 1.38 11.04
N PRO A 79 2.96 2.17 12.14
CA PRO A 79 2.01 2.04 13.25
C PRO A 79 0.52 2.03 12.89
N SER A 80 0.09 2.79 11.88
CA SER A 80 -1.28 2.75 11.37
C SER A 80 -1.32 3.16 9.89
N PRO A 81 -1.97 2.40 9.01
CA PRO A 81 -2.72 1.15 9.23
C PRO A 81 -1.81 -0.09 9.18
N GLN A 82 -2.20 -1.21 9.81
CA GLN A 82 -1.42 -2.47 9.82
C GLN A 82 -2.27 -3.70 9.51
N GLY A 83 -1.59 -4.82 9.26
CA GLY A 83 -2.19 -6.14 9.13
C GLY A 83 -3.08 -6.27 7.91
N GLN A 84 -4.24 -6.92 8.05
CA GLN A 84 -5.13 -7.21 6.92
C GLN A 84 -5.57 -5.93 6.16
N ARG A 85 -5.70 -4.79 6.86
CA ARG A 85 -6.20 -3.54 6.26
C ARG A 85 -5.28 -2.97 5.19
N VAL A 86 -3.99 -3.31 5.22
CA VAL A 86 -3.02 -2.87 4.20
C VAL A 86 -2.86 -3.86 3.06
N CYS A 87 -3.34 -5.10 3.22
CA CYS A 87 -3.18 -6.12 2.19
C CYS A 87 -3.91 -5.73 0.89
N GLY A 88 -3.17 -5.73 -0.22
CA GLY A 88 -3.70 -5.37 -1.53
C GLY A 88 -3.84 -3.86 -1.79
N GLN A 89 -3.53 -3.01 -0.81
CA GLN A 89 -3.43 -1.57 -1.01
C GLN A 89 -2.19 -1.23 -1.86
N CYS A 90 -2.20 -0.06 -2.51
CA CYS A 90 -1.07 0.43 -3.29
C CYS A 90 -0.36 1.58 -2.60
N LEU A 91 0.96 1.59 -2.73
CA LEU A 91 1.81 2.66 -2.22
C LEU A 91 2.52 3.37 -3.36
N SER A 92 2.51 4.70 -3.31
CA SER A 92 3.50 5.52 -3.98
C SER A 92 4.67 5.71 -3.00
N VAL A 93 5.90 5.40 -3.42
CA VAL A 93 7.10 5.48 -2.57
C VAL A 93 8.16 6.34 -3.24
N THR A 94 8.67 7.33 -2.52
CA THR A 94 9.67 8.28 -3.01
C THR A 94 10.91 8.25 -2.13
N ASN A 95 12.10 8.08 -2.73
CA ASN A 95 13.35 8.15 -1.99
C ASN A 95 13.59 9.59 -1.50
N THR A 96 13.77 9.80 -0.19
CA THR A 96 13.95 11.14 0.38
C THR A 96 15.29 11.78 0.02
N ALA A 97 16.33 10.98 -0.22
CA ALA A 97 17.67 11.46 -0.53
C ALA A 97 17.85 11.87 -1.99
N THR A 98 17.18 11.20 -2.93
CA THR A 98 17.37 11.41 -4.38
C THR A 98 16.14 11.98 -5.08
N GLY A 99 14.97 11.95 -4.44
CA GLY A 99 13.69 12.26 -5.09
C GLY A 99 13.29 11.24 -6.16
N ALA A 100 14.10 10.20 -6.40
CA ALA A 100 13.79 9.16 -7.35
C ALA A 100 12.67 8.27 -6.82
N GLN A 101 11.67 8.03 -7.66
CA GLN A 101 10.84 6.83 -7.53
C GLN A 101 11.75 5.66 -7.90
N GLU A 102 12.11 4.88 -6.89
CA GLU A 102 13.01 3.72 -6.99
C GLU A 102 14.47 4.02 -7.35
N THR A 103 15.29 4.26 -6.33
CA THR A 103 16.71 3.89 -6.36
C THR A 103 17.14 3.58 -4.94
N VAL A 104 17.52 2.32 -4.66
CA VAL A 104 18.01 1.90 -3.34
C VAL A 104 19.54 2.00 -3.32
N THR A 105 20.10 2.72 -2.36
CA THR A 105 21.56 2.89 -2.18
C THR A 105 22.17 1.76 -1.33
N LYS A 106 23.49 1.73 -1.28
CA LYS A 106 24.37 0.63 -0.82
C LYS A 106 24.26 0.25 0.68
N ASP A 107 23.48 0.98 1.48
CA ASP A 107 23.46 0.90 2.95
C ASP A 107 22.44 -0.10 3.53
N GLY A 108 21.82 -0.92 2.68
CA GLY A 108 20.87 -1.98 3.08
C GLY A 108 19.49 -1.49 3.53
N HIS A 109 19.34 -0.19 3.75
CA HIS A 109 18.09 0.51 4.02
C HIS A 109 18.12 1.90 3.36
N MET A 110 16.95 2.49 3.19
CA MET A 110 16.77 3.83 2.65
C MET A 110 15.65 4.55 3.39
N PHE A 111 15.67 5.88 3.39
CA PHE A 111 14.55 6.67 3.86
C PHE A 111 13.61 7.00 2.71
N VAL A 112 12.31 6.84 2.94
CA VAL A 112 11.26 7.06 1.95
C VAL A 112 10.10 7.87 2.50
N ASP A 113 9.49 8.64 1.63
CA ASP A 113 8.14 9.14 1.83
C ASP A 113 7.18 8.17 1.12
N TYR A 114 6.03 7.89 1.74
CA TYR A 114 5.01 7.04 1.13
C TYR A 114 3.61 7.64 1.27
N GLU A 115 2.73 7.27 0.34
CA GLU A 115 1.31 7.58 0.38
C GLU A 115 0.50 6.40 -0.15
N PHE A 116 -0.64 6.10 0.49
CA PHE A 116 -1.62 5.16 -0.07
C PHE A 116 -2.33 5.78 -1.28
N VAL A 117 -2.28 5.07 -2.40
CA VAL A 117 -2.87 5.52 -3.66
C VAL A 117 -3.83 4.48 -4.22
N SER A 118 -4.69 4.91 -5.15
CA SER A 118 -5.49 3.96 -5.93
C SER A 118 -4.56 3.10 -6.80
N CYS A 119 -4.82 1.80 -6.85
CA CYS A 119 -3.94 0.87 -7.55
C CYS A 119 -3.91 0.99 -9.08
N GLY A 120 -4.82 1.79 -9.65
CA GLY A 120 -5.11 1.79 -11.08
C GLY A 120 -5.68 0.46 -11.58
N ASP A 121 -6.47 0.52 -12.65
CA ASP A 121 -7.04 -0.68 -13.30
C ASP A 121 -6.03 -1.45 -14.11
#